data_AF-A0AAD2MJS7-F1
#
_entry.id   AF-A0AAD2MJS7-F1
#
_cell.length_a   1.000
_cell.length_b   1.000
_cell.length_c   1.000
_cell.angle_alpha   90.00
_cell.angle_beta   90.00
_cell.angle_gamma   90.00
#
_symmetry.space_group_name_H-M   'P 1'
#
loop_
_entity.id
_entity.type
_entity.pdbx_description
1 polymer ?
#
loop_
_entity_poly.entity_id
_entity_poly.type
_entity_poly.pdbx_seq_one_letter_code
_entity_poly.pdbx_strand_id
1 'polypeptide(L)'
;MKKGIVLCFILLLSLVLYACGEPELDISDSTGKGYYLNQKGKTSDNAKITLKDENGDSKKIETDNNSFTMLFPRLNSKATYTVLAEKDEKTSETEIVVPKQKKLVSYEDLQGQFNYIFETEDDLSISLPESVTSDAEVTNGFKIMSDGNNVMSLLLTYSSNDKIGITDYNDFT
;
A
#
# COMPACT_ATOMS: atom_id res chain seq x y z
N MET A 1 37.89 -36.81 -31.25
CA MET A 1 37.44 -35.58 -30.56
C MET A 1 36.32 -35.97 -29.60
N LYS A 2 36.50 -35.69 -28.29
CA LYS A 2 35.68 -36.25 -27.21
C LYS A 2 34.30 -35.60 -27.20
N LYS A 3 33.25 -36.40 -27.44
CA LYS A 3 31.82 -36.01 -27.47
C LYS A 3 31.32 -35.31 -26.20
N GLY A 4 32.08 -35.34 -25.10
CA GLY A 4 31.75 -34.68 -23.83
C GLY A 4 31.97 -33.16 -23.79
N ILE A 5 32.80 -32.58 -24.67
CA ILE A 5 33.07 -31.12 -24.65
C ILE A 5 31.93 -30.33 -25.32
N VAL A 6 31.25 -30.94 -26.30
CA VAL A 6 30.15 -30.29 -27.04
C VAL A 6 28.88 -30.20 -26.19
N LEU A 7 28.63 -31.16 -25.30
CA LEU A 7 27.43 -31.17 -24.44
C LEU A 7 27.48 -30.09 -23.34
N CYS A 8 28.66 -29.83 -22.77
CA CYS A 8 28.85 -28.76 -21.78
C CYS A 8 28.65 -27.35 -22.37
N PHE A 9 29.00 -27.15 -23.65
CA PHE A 9 28.82 -25.86 -24.31
C PHE A 9 27.33 -25.56 -24.63
N ILE A 10 26.55 -26.60 -24.96
CA ILE A 10 25.11 -26.46 -25.23
C ILE A 10 24.33 -26.16 -23.93
N LEU A 11 24.72 -26.78 -22.80
CA LEU A 11 24.13 -26.49 -21.49
C LEU A 11 24.50 -25.11 -20.92
N LEU A 12 25.70 -24.60 -21.25
CA LEU A 12 26.09 -23.23 -20.90
C LEU A 12 25.39 -22.17 -21.76
N LEU A 13 25.08 -22.47 -23.03
CA LEU A 13 24.33 -21.55 -23.90
C LEU A 13 22.84 -21.41 -23.50
N SER A 14 22.22 -22.44 -22.92
CA SER A 14 20.82 -22.37 -22.46
C SER A 14 20.62 -21.47 -21.23
N LEU A 15 21.67 -21.23 -20.43
CA LEU A 15 21.61 -20.30 -19.29
C LEU A 15 21.74 -18.82 -19.72
N VAL A 16 22.34 -18.55 -20.88
CA VAL A 16 22.48 -17.18 -21.42
C VAL A 16 21.19 -16.70 -22.11
N LEU A 17 20.30 -17.63 -22.51
CA LEU A 17 19.02 -17.29 -23.14
C LEU A 17 17.90 -16.97 -22.13
N TYR A 18 18.05 -17.34 -20.85
CA TYR A 18 17.12 -16.93 -19.78
C TYR A 18 17.53 -15.62 -19.09
N ALA A 19 18.75 -15.12 -19.31
CA ALA A 19 19.24 -13.88 -18.70
C ALA A 19 18.99 -12.63 -19.58
N CYS A 20 18.08 -12.71 -20.55
CA CYS A 20 17.80 -11.59 -21.44
C CYS A 20 16.45 -10.94 -21.10
N GLY A 21 16.45 -10.01 -20.14
CA GLY A 21 15.61 -8.81 -20.19
C GLY A 21 14.25 -8.82 -19.51
N GLU A 22 14.02 -9.61 -18.46
CA GLU A 22 12.92 -9.31 -17.53
C GLU A 22 13.07 -7.89 -16.98
N PRO A 23 11.96 -7.12 -16.83
CA PRO A 23 12.05 -5.77 -16.27
C PRO A 23 12.55 -5.84 -14.82
N GLU A 24 13.42 -4.91 -14.46
CA GLU A 24 13.82 -4.72 -13.08
C GLU A 24 12.58 -4.46 -12.22
N LEU A 25 12.52 -5.13 -11.07
CA LEU A 25 11.50 -4.94 -10.05
C LEU A 25 12.18 -5.10 -8.68
N ASP A 26 12.61 -3.99 -8.11
CA ASP A 26 13.25 -3.94 -6.79
C ASP A 26 12.31 -3.22 -5.81
N ILE A 27 12.04 -3.82 -4.66
CA ILE A 27 11.09 -3.31 -3.68
C ILE A 27 11.82 -3.16 -2.35
N SER A 28 11.73 -1.97 -1.77
CA SER A 28 12.35 -1.70 -0.47
C SER A 28 11.79 -2.63 0.62
N ASP A 29 12.67 -3.19 1.44
CA ASP A 29 12.27 -4.05 2.57
C ASP A 29 11.51 -3.29 3.67
N SER A 30 11.63 -1.96 3.71
CA SER A 30 11.02 -1.12 4.72
C SER A 30 9.67 -0.58 4.27
N THR A 31 8.60 -0.96 4.97
CA THR A 31 7.30 -0.29 4.86
C THR A 31 7.31 1.00 5.67
N GLY A 32 7.14 2.13 4.99
CA GLY A 32 6.97 3.43 5.63
C GLY A 32 5.59 3.59 6.26
N LYS A 33 5.53 4.42 7.30
CA LYS A 33 4.29 4.80 8.00
C LYS A 33 3.62 5.99 7.31
N GLY A 34 2.33 6.16 7.57
CA GLY A 34 1.50 7.26 7.08
C GLY A 34 0.02 6.95 7.21
N TYR A 35 -0.85 7.80 6.68
CA TYR A 35 -2.29 7.53 6.64
C TYR A 35 -2.56 6.18 5.95
N TYR A 36 -1.95 5.99 4.77
CA TYR A 36 -1.66 4.68 4.18
C TYR A 36 -0.26 4.20 4.59
N LEU A 37 -0.06 2.89 4.63
CA LEU A 37 1.28 2.33 4.60
C LEU A 37 1.88 2.56 3.21
N ASN A 38 3.15 2.93 3.14
CA ASN A 38 3.82 3.16 1.86
C ASN A 38 5.00 2.22 1.70
N GLN A 39 5.20 1.71 0.48
CA GLN A 39 6.39 0.95 0.13
C GLN A 39 6.92 1.45 -1.19
N LYS A 40 8.22 1.70 -1.22
CA LYS A 40 8.90 2.24 -2.40
C LYS A 40 9.49 1.10 -3.21
N GLY A 41 9.51 1.27 -4.51
CA GLY A 41 10.21 0.36 -5.40
C GLY A 41 10.83 1.10 -6.57
N LYS A 42 11.65 0.36 -7.32
CA LYS A 42 12.29 0.77 -8.55
C LYS A 42 12.00 -0.23 -9.65
N THR A 43 11.98 0.26 -10.88
CA THR A 43 11.75 -0.57 -12.05
C THR A 43 12.50 -0.07 -13.28
N SER A 44 12.47 -0.85 -14.36
CA SER A 44 13.04 -0.48 -15.65
C SER A 44 12.32 0.69 -16.32
N ASP A 45 13.03 1.43 -17.17
CA ASP A 45 12.47 2.54 -17.95
C ASP A 45 11.21 2.07 -18.71
N ASN A 46 10.13 2.85 -18.59
CA ASN A 46 8.84 2.62 -19.23
C ASN A 46 8.13 1.30 -18.84
N ALA A 47 8.58 0.61 -17.78
CA ALA A 47 7.85 -0.53 -17.26
C ALA A 47 6.53 -0.08 -16.62
N LYS A 48 5.47 -0.87 -16.83
CA LYS A 48 4.16 -0.64 -16.20
C LYS A 48 4.09 -1.44 -14.91
N ILE A 49 3.70 -0.77 -13.82
CA ILE A 49 3.54 -1.42 -12.52
C ILE A 49 2.06 -1.62 -12.22
N THR A 50 1.71 -2.86 -11.89
CA THR A 50 0.36 -3.23 -11.42
C THR A 50 0.48 -3.90 -10.05
N LEU A 51 -0.34 -3.45 -9.11
CA LEU A 51 -0.53 -4.08 -7.81
C LEU A 51 -1.82 -4.88 -7.84
N LYS A 52 -1.76 -6.15 -7.45
CA LYS A 52 -2.91 -7.05 -7.38
C LYS A 52 -3.12 -7.51 -5.94
N ASP A 53 -4.35 -7.45 -5.46
CA ASP A 53 -4.70 -7.97 -4.14
C ASP A 53 -5.03 -9.48 -4.17
N GLU A 54 -5.34 -10.04 -3.00
CA GLU A 54 -5.67 -11.45 -2.83
C GLU A 54 -7.00 -11.87 -3.49
N ASN A 55 -7.91 -10.93 -3.73
CA ASN A 55 -9.16 -11.16 -4.47
C ASN A 55 -8.95 -11.10 -5.98
N GLY A 56 -7.79 -10.60 -6.40
CA GLY A 56 -7.38 -10.43 -7.77
C GLY A 56 -7.69 -9.06 -8.37
N ASP A 57 -8.19 -8.13 -7.54
CA ASP A 57 -8.41 -6.75 -7.94
C ASP A 57 -7.07 -6.08 -8.20
N SER A 58 -7.00 -5.35 -9.32
CA SER A 58 -5.76 -4.81 -9.85
C SER A 58 -5.79 -3.29 -9.89
N LYS A 59 -4.71 -2.66 -9.42
CA LYS A 59 -4.49 -1.22 -9.41
C LYS A 59 -3.19 -0.87 -10.12
N LYS A 60 -3.25 0.03 -11.10
CA LYS A 60 -2.05 0.58 -11.74
C LYS A 60 -1.32 1.52 -10.79
N ILE A 61 0.00 1.42 -10.74
CA ILE A 61 0.85 2.29 -9.93
C ILE A 61 1.62 3.23 -10.86
N GLU A 62 1.57 4.52 -10.54
CA GLU A 62 2.33 5.52 -11.28
C GLU A 62 3.82 5.40 -10.99
N THR A 63 4.61 5.53 -12.05
CA THR A 63 6.07 5.52 -12.01
C THR A 63 6.59 6.91 -12.35
N ASP A 64 7.48 7.44 -11.53
CA ASP A 64 8.21 8.69 -11.77
C ASP A 64 9.71 8.41 -11.70
N ASN A 65 10.44 8.71 -12.79
CA ASN A 65 11.87 8.45 -12.91
C ASN A 65 12.27 7.07 -12.37
N ASN A 66 11.62 6.02 -12.92
CA ASN A 66 11.86 4.62 -12.58
C ASN A 66 11.51 4.21 -11.16
N SER A 67 10.99 5.14 -10.37
CA SER A 67 10.62 4.91 -8.98
C SER A 67 9.10 4.91 -8.87
N PHE A 68 8.58 4.14 -7.93
CA PHE A 68 7.17 4.12 -7.64
C PHE A 68 6.92 4.00 -6.15
N THR A 69 5.74 4.43 -5.72
CA THR A 69 5.28 4.27 -4.35
C THR A 69 3.94 3.56 -4.36
N MET A 70 3.89 2.40 -3.72
CA MET A 70 2.64 1.69 -3.46
C MET A 70 2.07 2.17 -2.14
N LEU A 71 0.76 2.37 -2.12
CA LEU A 71 0.00 2.74 -0.92
C LEU A 71 -0.92 1.58 -0.56
N PHE A 72 -0.75 1.04 0.63
CA PHE A 72 -1.54 -0.06 1.17
C PHE A 72 -2.47 0.45 2.27
N PRO A 73 -3.72 -0.04 2.30
CA PRO A 73 -4.60 0.22 3.43
C PRO A 73 -4.00 -0.39 4.70
N ARG A 74 -4.33 0.20 5.85
CA ARG A 74 -4.00 -0.38 7.16
C ARG A 74 -5.08 -1.36 7.53
N LEU A 75 -4.68 -2.60 7.78
CA LEU A 75 -5.60 -3.71 8.07
C LEU A 75 -5.30 -4.30 9.45
N ASN A 76 -6.34 -4.80 10.12
CA ASN A 76 -6.24 -5.53 11.39
C ASN A 76 -5.73 -6.98 11.20
N SER A 77 -5.59 -7.39 9.94
CA SER A 77 -5.13 -8.70 9.49
C SER A 77 -3.93 -8.55 8.56
N LYS A 78 -3.24 -9.66 8.31
CA LYS A 78 -2.13 -9.70 7.36
C LYS A 78 -2.72 -9.79 5.95
N ALA A 79 -2.19 -8.99 5.02
CA ALA A 79 -2.57 -9.06 3.60
C ALA A 79 -1.34 -9.34 2.73
N THR A 80 -1.57 -10.00 1.60
CA THR A 80 -0.54 -10.27 0.60
C THR A 80 -0.96 -9.64 -0.72
N TYR A 81 -0.02 -8.97 -1.37
CA TYR A 81 -0.22 -8.36 -2.68
C TYR A 81 0.83 -8.87 -3.65
N THR A 82 0.45 -9.04 -4.92
CA THR A 82 1.38 -9.33 -6.01
C THR A 82 1.70 -8.03 -6.74
N VAL A 83 2.98 -7.74 -6.92
CA VAL A 83 3.46 -6.63 -7.73
C VAL A 83 3.97 -7.18 -9.04
N LEU A 84 3.46 -6.62 -10.14
CA LEU A 84 3.81 -6.99 -11.50
C LEU A 84 4.48 -5.80 -12.18
N ALA A 85 5.63 -6.05 -12.79
CA ALA A 85 6.30 -5.12 -13.70
C ALA A 85 6.27 -5.68 -15.12
N GLU A 86 5.71 -4.93 -16.06
CA GLU A 86 5.58 -5.35 -17.45
C GLU A 86 6.33 -4.42 -18.40
N LYS A 87 7.18 -4.98 -19.27
CA LYS A 87 7.91 -4.26 -20.31
C LYS A 87 8.18 -5.16 -21.51
N ASP A 88 7.87 -4.67 -22.72
CA ASP A 88 8.16 -5.37 -23.99
C ASP A 88 7.76 -6.86 -23.97
N GLU A 89 6.52 -7.13 -23.52
CA GLU A 89 5.91 -8.47 -23.37
C GLU A 89 6.55 -9.38 -22.30
N LYS A 90 7.50 -8.86 -21.53
CA LYS A 90 8.12 -9.56 -20.39
C LYS A 90 7.55 -9.05 -19.09
N THR A 91 7.45 -9.95 -18.13
CA THR A 91 6.85 -9.69 -16.83
C THR A 91 7.80 -10.15 -15.73
N SER A 92 7.97 -9.32 -14.71
CA SER A 92 8.56 -9.68 -13.42
C SER A 92 7.50 -9.59 -12.35
N GLU A 93 7.52 -10.51 -11.40
CA GLU A 93 6.56 -10.54 -10.30
C GLU A 93 7.24 -10.73 -8.96
N THR A 94 6.68 -10.12 -7.92
CA THR A 94 7.07 -10.39 -6.53
C THR A 94 5.88 -10.22 -5.61
N GLU A 95 5.91 -10.93 -4.49
CA GLU A 95 4.90 -10.80 -3.44
C GLU A 95 5.35 -9.81 -2.37
N ILE A 96 4.41 -9.01 -1.89
CA ILE A 96 4.57 -8.14 -0.73
C ILE A 96 3.62 -8.61 0.35
N VAL A 97 4.18 -8.79 1.53
CA VAL A 97 3.43 -9.08 2.74
C VAL A 97 3.27 -7.80 3.55
N VAL A 98 2.04 -7.31 3.66
CA VAL A 98 1.70 -6.19 4.53
C VAL A 98 1.33 -6.74 5.91
N PRO A 99 2.07 -6.40 6.97
CA PRO A 99 1.81 -6.93 8.30
C PRO A 99 0.54 -6.32 8.90
N LYS A 100 -0.16 -7.10 9.73
CA LYS A 100 -1.29 -6.62 10.52
C LYS A 100 -0.89 -5.42 11.38
N GLN A 101 -1.77 -4.42 11.46
CA GLN A 101 -1.59 -3.24 12.30
C GLN A 101 -2.49 -3.33 13.54
N LYS A 102 -2.09 -2.66 14.62
CA LYS A 102 -2.99 -2.45 15.77
C LYS A 102 -4.01 -1.38 15.40
N LYS A 103 -5.27 -1.60 15.78
CA LYS A 103 -6.29 -0.55 15.71
C LYS A 103 -6.00 0.56 16.72
N LEU A 104 -6.42 1.78 16.41
CA LEU A 104 -6.37 2.92 17.32
C LEU A 104 -7.54 2.86 18.31
N VAL A 105 -8.75 2.70 17.78
CA VAL A 105 -10.02 2.68 18.51
C VAL A 105 -11.09 1.92 17.70
N SER A 106 -12.20 1.54 18.30
CA SER A 106 -13.39 1.09 17.54
C SER A 106 -14.03 2.29 16.85
N TYR A 107 -14.64 2.08 15.68
CA TYR A 107 -15.39 3.16 15.04
C TYR A 107 -16.60 3.56 15.88
N GLU A 108 -17.33 2.60 16.44
CA GLU A 108 -18.46 2.82 17.35
C GLU A 108 -18.07 3.70 18.56
N ASP A 109 -16.94 3.42 19.21
CA ASP A 109 -16.46 4.21 20.35
C ASP A 109 -16.03 5.62 19.93
N LEU A 110 -15.38 5.76 18.77
CA LEU A 110 -15.01 7.06 18.22
C LEU A 110 -16.25 7.88 17.88
N GLN A 111 -17.24 7.26 17.24
CA GLN A 111 -18.50 7.88 16.87
C GLN A 111 -19.26 8.34 18.11
N GLY A 112 -19.40 7.48 19.12
CA GLY A 112 -20.09 7.83 20.36
C GLY A 112 -19.45 9.00 21.08
N GLN A 113 -18.11 9.02 21.18
CA GLN A 113 -17.39 10.15 21.80
C GLN A 113 -17.51 11.43 20.96
N PHE A 114 -17.35 11.35 19.65
CA PHE A 114 -17.41 12.50 18.77
C PHE A 114 -18.82 13.11 18.74
N ASN A 115 -19.85 12.27 18.61
CA ASN A 115 -21.24 12.72 18.55
C ASN A 115 -21.74 13.22 19.90
N TYR A 116 -21.26 12.68 21.03
CA TYR A 116 -21.53 13.27 22.34
C TYR A 116 -21.05 14.73 22.41
N ILE A 117 -19.82 15.00 21.96
CA ILE A 117 -19.28 16.37 21.96
C ILE A 117 -20.09 17.25 20.99
N PHE A 118 -20.45 16.74 19.81
CA PHE A 118 -21.34 17.44 18.86
C PHE A 118 -22.70 17.81 19.47
N GLU A 119 -23.30 16.94 20.28
CA GLU A 119 -24.58 17.20 20.95
C GLU A 119 -24.47 18.19 22.13
N THR A 120 -23.28 18.35 22.70
CA THR A 120 -23.07 19.18 23.91
C THR A 120 -22.37 20.51 23.67
N GLU A 121 -21.69 20.69 22.53
CA GLU A 121 -20.91 21.88 22.19
C GLU A 121 -21.47 22.57 20.93
N ASP A 122 -21.94 23.82 21.07
CA ASP A 122 -22.59 24.59 19.98
C ASP A 122 -21.66 24.87 18.78
N ASP A 123 -20.34 24.79 18.98
CA ASP A 123 -19.31 25.14 17.99
C ASP A 123 -18.96 24.00 17.02
N LEU A 124 -19.43 22.77 17.26
CA LEU A 124 -19.22 21.63 16.36
C LEU A 124 -20.41 21.48 15.42
N SER A 125 -20.15 21.59 14.12
CA SER A 125 -21.20 21.60 13.09
C SER A 125 -21.39 20.26 12.37
N ILE A 126 -20.69 19.20 12.78
CA ILE A 126 -20.66 17.93 12.05
C ILE A 126 -20.69 16.74 13.01
N SER A 127 -21.49 15.73 12.69
CA SER A 127 -21.51 14.41 13.33
C SER A 127 -20.81 13.36 12.46
N LEU A 128 -20.25 12.32 13.07
CA LEU A 128 -19.73 11.16 12.33
C LEU A 128 -20.89 10.26 11.85
N PRO A 129 -20.84 9.75 10.61
CA PRO A 129 -21.89 8.90 10.03
C PRO A 129 -22.02 7.56 10.78
N GLU A 130 -23.15 6.86 10.63
CA GLU A 130 -23.38 5.56 11.30
C GLU A 130 -22.37 4.48 10.91
N SER A 131 -21.76 4.59 9.74
CA SER A 131 -20.71 3.67 9.30
C SER A 131 -19.75 4.37 8.33
N VAL A 132 -18.56 3.81 8.19
CA VAL A 132 -17.54 4.29 7.26
C VAL A 132 -17.01 3.11 6.45
N THR A 133 -16.95 3.27 5.14
CA THR A 133 -16.21 2.37 4.27
C THR A 133 -14.71 2.67 4.36
N SER A 134 -13.87 1.71 3.96
CA SER A 134 -12.42 1.93 3.87
C SER A 134 -12.12 3.21 3.08
N ASP A 135 -11.31 4.09 3.65
CA ASP A 135 -10.81 5.35 3.06
C ASP A 135 -11.83 6.49 2.84
N ALA A 136 -12.92 6.54 3.61
CA ALA A 136 -13.87 7.64 3.43
C ALA A 136 -13.32 8.99 3.96
N GLU A 137 -13.52 10.02 3.14
CA GLU A 137 -13.48 11.40 3.60
C GLU A 137 -14.77 11.69 4.34
N VAL A 138 -14.67 11.97 5.64
CA VAL A 138 -15.86 12.10 6.49
C VAL A 138 -16.31 13.56 6.55
N THR A 139 -15.38 14.51 6.59
CA THR A 139 -15.67 15.95 6.64
C THR A 139 -14.56 16.79 5.99
N ASN A 140 -14.86 18.05 5.69
CA ASN A 140 -13.82 19.06 5.44
C ASN A 140 -12.97 19.21 6.70
N GLY A 141 -11.72 18.74 6.64
CA GLY A 141 -10.78 18.84 7.76
C GLY A 141 -10.31 17.51 8.33
N PHE A 142 -10.94 16.38 7.97
CA PHE A 142 -10.53 15.08 8.50
C PHE A 142 -10.88 13.85 7.64
N LYS A 143 -9.98 12.86 7.64
CA LYS A 143 -10.16 11.55 6.98
C LYS A 143 -9.96 10.40 7.96
N ILE A 144 -10.75 9.33 7.77
CA ILE A 144 -10.70 8.11 8.59
C ILE A 144 -10.42 6.91 7.70
N MET A 145 -9.36 6.17 8.03
CA MET A 145 -9.13 4.84 7.46
C MET A 145 -9.65 3.80 8.42
N SER A 146 -10.59 2.98 7.94
CA SER A 146 -11.17 1.88 8.71
C SER A 146 -10.94 0.53 8.03
N ASP A 147 -10.87 -0.51 8.87
CA ASP A 147 -11.00 -1.91 8.50
C ASP A 147 -12.18 -2.50 9.29
N GLY A 148 -13.36 -2.44 8.68
CA GLY A 148 -14.63 -2.68 9.37
C GLY A 148 -14.84 -1.70 10.54
N ASN A 149 -15.16 -2.22 11.73
CA ASN A 149 -15.32 -1.40 12.95
C ASN A 149 -13.98 -0.97 13.59
N ASN A 150 -12.84 -1.16 12.92
CA ASN A 150 -11.54 -0.80 13.46
C ASN A 150 -11.03 0.47 12.80
N VAL A 151 -10.84 1.53 13.59
CA VAL A 151 -10.17 2.74 13.12
C VAL A 151 -8.67 2.49 13.12
N MET A 152 -8.07 2.63 11.94
CA MET A 152 -6.66 2.27 11.70
C MET A 152 -5.76 3.48 11.54
N SER A 153 -6.27 4.58 10.98
CA SER A 153 -5.58 5.87 10.95
C SER A 153 -6.56 7.04 10.82
N LEU A 154 -6.09 8.20 11.26
CA LEU A 154 -6.82 9.44 11.33
C LEU A 154 -5.94 10.57 10.78
N LEU A 155 -6.42 11.34 9.81
CA LEU A 155 -5.65 12.42 9.18
C LEU A 155 -6.43 13.73 9.22
N LEU A 156 -5.88 14.75 9.88
CA LEU A 156 -6.38 16.11 9.85
C LEU A 156 -5.90 16.80 8.57
N THR A 157 -6.82 17.42 7.86
CA THR A 157 -6.59 18.12 6.59
C THR A 157 -6.90 19.60 6.77
N TYR A 158 -6.06 20.31 7.52
CA TYR A 158 -6.28 21.73 7.84
C TYR A 158 -5.84 22.68 6.70
N SER A 159 -4.92 22.23 5.83
CA SER A 159 -4.51 22.89 4.58
C SER A 159 -3.80 21.90 3.64
N SER A 160 -3.56 22.25 2.37
CA SER A 160 -2.88 21.38 1.39
C SER A 160 -1.44 21.00 1.78
N ASN A 161 -0.84 21.73 2.74
CA ASN A 161 0.60 21.65 3.04
C ASN A 161 0.91 21.03 4.41
N ASP A 162 -0.07 20.98 5.33
CA ASP A 162 0.09 20.40 6.66
C ASP A 162 -0.76 19.13 6.81
N LYS A 163 -0.08 18.01 7.04
CA LYS A 163 -0.71 16.69 7.27
C LYS A 163 -0.39 16.23 8.68
N ILE A 164 -1.17 16.70 9.65
CA ILE A 164 -1.10 16.20 11.03
C ILE A 164 -2.05 15.02 11.13
N GLY A 165 -1.56 13.87 11.54
CA GLY A 165 -2.38 12.67 11.64
C GLY A 165 -1.85 11.70 12.67
N ILE A 166 -2.76 10.93 13.24
CA ILE A 166 -2.45 9.81 14.11
C ILE A 166 -2.58 8.57 13.24
N THR A 167 -1.46 7.90 13.02
CA THR A 167 -1.41 6.80 12.06
C THR A 167 -0.95 5.51 12.68
N ASP A 168 -0.40 5.54 13.90
CA ASP A 168 0.04 4.38 14.64
C ASP A 168 -0.36 4.52 16.13
N TYR A 169 -0.54 3.38 16.81
CA TYR A 169 -0.80 3.36 18.25
C TYR A 169 0.33 4.01 19.05
N ASN A 170 1.57 3.84 18.57
CA ASN A 170 2.74 4.42 19.23
C ASN A 170 2.84 5.96 19.04
N ASP A 171 1.99 6.57 18.23
CA ASP A 171 1.96 8.03 18.08
C ASP A 171 1.40 8.71 19.36
N PHE A 172 0.82 7.94 20.29
CA PHE A 172 0.22 8.43 21.54
C PHE A 172 1.11 8.28 22.79
N THR A 173 2.22 7.55 22.69
CA THR A 173 3.12 7.23 23.82
C THR A 173 4.41 8.02 23.75
#